data_AF-A0A183G889-F1
#
_entry.id   AF-A0A183G889-F1
#
_cell.length_a   1.000
_cell.length_b   1.000
_cell.length_c   1.000
_cell.angle_alpha   90.00
_cell.angle_beta   90.00
_cell.angle_gamma   90.00
#
_symmetry.space_group_name_H-M   'P 1'
#
loop_
_entity.id
_entity.type
_entity.pdbx_description
1 polymer ?
#
loop_
_entity_poly.entity_id
_entity_poly.type
_entity_poly.pdbx_seq_one_letter_code
_entity_poly.pdbx_strand_id
1 'polypeptide(L)'
;MKISPPRLKQVERCGAARIKWWRMREKEAAVISRVRLPTVTTVGETWKKATDAIRQAAQSELGITKPDRRKVDKQACCGQMT
;
A
#
# COMPACT_ATOMS: atom_id res chain seq x y z
N MET A 1 -6.49 28.93 -29.96
CA MET A 1 -5.22 28.57 -29.28
C MET A 1 -5.27 27.10 -28.89
N LYS A 2 -4.30 26.27 -29.29
CA LYS A 2 -4.23 24.84 -28.92
C LYS A 2 -3.33 24.71 -27.70
N ILE A 3 -3.91 24.49 -26.53
CA ILE A 3 -3.15 24.27 -25.29
C ILE A 3 -2.59 22.85 -25.36
N SER A 4 -1.27 22.73 -25.52
CA SER A 4 -0.59 21.44 -25.49
C SER A 4 -0.30 21.09 -24.03
N PRO A 5 -0.63 19.88 -23.54
CA PRO A 5 -0.38 19.50 -22.16
C PRO A 5 1.12 19.59 -21.86
N PRO A 6 1.53 20.21 -20.74
CA PRO A 6 2.93 20.26 -20.36
C PRO A 6 3.45 18.83 -20.20
N ARG A 7 4.57 18.52 -20.87
CA ARG A 7 5.28 17.24 -20.73
C ARG A 7 5.83 17.15 -19.31
N LEU A 8 5.01 16.69 -18.38
CA LEU A 8 5.38 16.45 -16.99
C LEU A 8 6.43 15.33 -16.98
N LYS A 9 7.68 15.70 -16.71
CA LYS A 9 8.72 14.73 -16.33
C LYS A 9 8.17 13.94 -15.16
N GLN A 10 7.94 12.65 -15.33
CA GLN A 10 7.59 11.74 -14.25
C GLN A 10 8.77 11.70 -13.27
N VAL A 11 8.78 12.62 -12.31
CA VAL A 11 9.52 12.40 -11.07
C VAL A 11 8.77 11.28 -10.36
N GLU A 12 9.40 10.12 -10.32
CA GLU A 12 8.95 8.99 -9.53
C GLU A 12 8.83 9.43 -8.07
N ARG A 13 7.60 9.70 -7.63
CA ARG A 13 7.25 9.89 -6.23
C ARG A 13 6.38 8.72 -5.81
N CYS A 14 7.00 7.56 -5.68
CA CYS A 14 6.40 6.39 -5.06
C CYS A 14 6.43 6.56 -3.53
N GLY A 15 5.26 6.71 -2.91
CA GLY A 15 5.14 6.47 -1.46
C GLY A 15 5.33 4.98 -1.15
N ALA A 16 5.68 4.61 0.08
CA ALA A 16 5.85 3.19 0.43
C ALA A 16 4.56 2.38 0.16
N ALA A 17 4.71 1.13 -0.29
CA ALA A 17 3.59 0.23 -0.52
C ALA A 17 2.77 0.04 0.77
N ARG A 18 1.48 0.42 0.75
CA ARG A 18 0.58 0.31 1.90
C ARG A 18 -0.22 -0.98 1.83
N ILE A 19 -0.16 -1.78 2.90
CA ILE A 19 -0.99 -2.98 3.07
C ILE A 19 -2.46 -2.56 3.20
N LYS A 20 -3.36 -3.29 2.54
CA LYS A 20 -4.81 -3.04 2.60
C LYS A 20 -5.44 -3.62 3.87
N TRP A 21 -5.13 -3.07 5.04
CA TRP A 21 -5.60 -3.56 6.34
C TRP A 21 -7.13 -3.65 6.46
N TRP A 22 -7.89 -2.83 5.72
CA TRP A 22 -9.35 -2.91 5.70
C TRP A 22 -9.89 -4.26 5.16
N ARG A 23 -9.09 -5.03 4.41
CA ARG A 23 -9.44 -6.39 3.96
C ARG A 23 -9.18 -7.48 5.00
N MET A 24 -8.59 -7.14 6.14
CA MET A 24 -8.24 -8.12 7.19
C MET A 24 -9.46 -8.88 7.69
N ARG A 25 -10.61 -8.20 7.84
CA ARG A 25 -11.85 -8.80 8.32
C ARG A 25 -12.35 -9.98 7.47
N GLU A 26 -12.10 -9.95 6.16
CA GLU A 26 -12.55 -10.99 5.23
C GLU A 26 -11.49 -12.09 5.02
N LYS A 27 -10.21 -11.78 5.23
CA LYS A 27 -9.08 -12.65 4.90
C LYS A 27 -8.27 -13.13 6.10
N GLU A 28 -8.78 -12.94 7.31
CA GLU A 28 -8.09 -13.28 8.55
C GLU A 28 -7.55 -14.72 8.56
N ALA A 29 -8.39 -15.71 8.27
CA ALA A 29 -8.00 -17.12 8.25
C ALA A 29 -6.86 -17.40 7.24
N ALA A 30 -6.93 -16.78 6.06
CA ALA A 30 -5.89 -16.93 5.03
C ALA A 30 -4.56 -16.30 5.50
N VAL A 31 -4.61 -15.13 6.13
CA VAL A 31 -3.41 -14.49 6.70
C VAL A 31 -2.82 -15.37 7.81
N ILE A 32 -3.63 -15.82 8.77
CA ILE A 32 -3.18 -16.66 9.89
C ILE A 32 -2.56 -17.96 9.37
N SER A 33 -3.18 -18.62 8.39
CA SER A 33 -2.64 -19.87 7.80
C SER A 33 -1.27 -19.70 7.14
N ARG A 34 -0.94 -18.49 6.67
CA ARG A 34 0.34 -18.20 6.00
C ARG A 34 1.43 -17.75 6.95
N VAL A 35 1.08 -17.28 8.15
CA VAL A 35 2.08 -16.87 9.14
C VAL A 35 2.77 -18.12 9.67
N ARG A 36 4.03 -18.30 9.29
CA ARG A 36 4.90 -19.32 9.87
C ARG A 36 5.72 -18.69 10.98
N LEU A 37 5.49 -19.14 12.21
CA LEU A 37 6.27 -18.69 13.36
C LEU A 37 7.64 -19.39 13.37
N PRO A 38 8.74 -18.64 13.55
CA PRO A 38 10.06 -19.22 13.70
C PRO A 38 10.26 -19.85 15.08
N THR A 39 11.18 -20.82 15.16
CA THR A 39 11.67 -21.37 16.43
C THR A 39 12.32 -20.26 17.26
N VAL A 40 11.90 -20.16 18.53
CA VAL A 40 12.37 -19.11 19.45
C VAL A 40 13.80 -19.43 19.89
N THR A 41 14.76 -18.61 19.49
CA THR A 41 16.18 -18.73 19.90
C THR A 41 16.61 -17.56 20.79
N THR A 42 16.33 -16.34 20.34
CA THR A 42 16.56 -15.09 21.08
C THR A 42 15.36 -14.16 20.91
N VAL A 43 14.94 -13.46 21.97
CA VAL A 43 13.68 -12.70 21.97
C VAL A 43 13.66 -11.63 20.88
N GLY A 44 14.73 -10.84 20.74
CA GLY A 44 14.79 -9.74 19.77
C GLY A 44 14.73 -10.19 18.31
N GLU A 45 15.50 -11.22 17.95
CA GLU A 45 15.52 -11.75 16.58
C GLU A 45 14.22 -12.48 16.24
N THR A 46 13.66 -13.21 17.20
CA THR A 46 12.39 -13.91 17.04
C THR A 46 11.25 -12.92 16.83
N TRP A 47 11.20 -11.82 17.59
CA TRP A 47 10.17 -10.79 17.45
C TRP A 47 10.25 -10.09 16.09
N LYS A 48 11.46 -9.80 15.63
CA LYS A 48 11.70 -9.22 14.29
C LYS A 48 11.22 -10.18 13.19
N LYS A 49 11.62 -11.45 13.25
CA LYS A 49 11.23 -12.47 12.27
C LYS A 49 9.71 -12.72 12.26
N ALA A 50 9.07 -12.75 13.42
CA ALA A 50 7.62 -12.89 13.53
C ALA A 50 6.89 -11.69 12.90
N THR A 51 7.37 -10.47 13.17
CA THR A 51 6.82 -9.24 12.58
C THR A 51 6.96 -9.24 11.06
N ASP A 52 8.12 -9.66 10.54
CA ASP A 52 8.36 -9.78 9.10
C ASP A 52 7.47 -10.85 8.46
N ALA A 53 7.28 -12.01 9.10
CA ALA A 53 6.40 -13.07 8.61
C ALA A 53 4.94 -12.60 8.51
N ILE A 54 4.44 -11.87 9.52
CA ILE A 54 3.10 -11.26 9.51
C ILE A 54 2.97 -10.25 8.38
N ARG A 55 3.97 -9.37 8.22
CA ARG A 55 3.99 -8.37 7.14
C ARG A 55 3.93 -9.02 5.76
N GLN A 56 4.71 -10.08 5.53
CA GLN A 56 4.74 -10.81 4.26
C GLN A 56 3.41 -11.52 3.96
N ALA A 57 2.85 -12.22 4.96
CA ALA A 57 1.55 -12.88 4.83
C ALA A 57 0.45 -11.86 4.49
N ALA A 58 0.42 -10.73 5.19
CA ALA A 58 -0.54 -9.66 4.95
C ALA A 58 -0.37 -9.01 3.57
N GLN A 59 0.87 -8.79 3.10
CA GLN A 59 1.12 -8.27 1.75
C GLN A 59 0.61 -9.22 0.66
N SER A 60 0.81 -10.53 0.85
CA SER A 60 0.41 -11.53 -0.11
C SER A 60 -1.12 -11.73 -0.15
N GLU A 61 -1.78 -11.74 1.02
CA GLU A 61 -3.21 -12.02 1.09
C GLU A 61 -4.10 -10.80 0.96
N LEU A 62 -3.78 -9.71 1.66
CA LEU A 62 -4.60 -8.49 1.63
C LEU A 62 -4.29 -7.64 0.38
N GLY A 63 -3.09 -7.81 -0.17
CA GLY A 63 -2.56 -7.06 -1.28
C GLY A 63 -2.00 -5.70 -0.85
N ILE A 64 -1.13 -5.16 -1.70
CA ILE A 64 -0.55 -3.83 -1.54
C ILE A 64 -1.29 -2.80 -2.41
N THR A 65 -1.34 -1.57 -1.92
CA THR A 65 -1.77 -0.43 -2.74
C THR A 65 -0.62 -0.02 -3.64
N LYS A 66 -0.89 0.16 -4.94
CA LYS A 66 0.12 0.67 -5.86
C LYS A 66 0.63 2.02 -5.36
N PRO A 67 1.95 2.22 -5.27
CA PRO A 67 2.55 3.46 -4.79
C PRO A 67 2.30 4.63 -5.77
N ASP A 68 2.00 4.32 -7.03
CA ASP A 68 1.73 5.27 -8.11
C ASP A 68 0.25 5.68 -8.22
N ARG A 69 -0.35 6.15 -7.11
CA ARG A 69 -1.63 6.87 -7.21
C ARG A 69 -1.34 8.37 -7.19
N ARG A 70 -1.37 8.99 -8.37
CA ARG A 70 -1.38 10.45 -8.52
C ARG A 70 -2.46 11.02 -7.60
N LYS A 71 -2.12 12.01 -6.76
CA LYS A 71 -3.14 12.88 -6.17
C LYS A 71 -3.79 13.60 -7.35
N VAL A 72 -5.01 13.20 -7.72
CA VAL A 72 -5.87 14.06 -8.52
C VAL A 72 -6.32 15.15 -7.57
N ASP A 73 -5.72 16.33 -7.69
CA ASP A 73 -6.27 17.51 -7.05
C ASP A 73 -7.71 17.66 -7.58
N LYS A 74 -8.69 17.69 -6.68
CA LYS A 74 -10.10 17.74 -7.04
C LYS A 74 -10.33 19.11 -7.68
N GLN A 75 -10.29 19.16 -9.01
CA GLN A 75 -10.62 20.39 -9.73
C GLN A 75 -12.07 20.76 -9.36
N ALA A 76 -12.24 21.88 -8.66
CA ALA A 76 -13.54 22.45 -8.39
C ALA A 76 -14.14 22.89 -9.73
N CYS A 77 -15.01 22.07 -10.31
CA CYS A 77 -15.80 22.44 -11.46
C CYS A 77 -17.04 23.18 -10.94
N CYS A 78 -16.94 24.50 -10.81
CA CYS A 78 -18.11 25.40 -10.75
C CYS A 78 -17.81 26.56 -11.71
N GLY A 79 -18.68 26.72 -12.71
CA GLY A 79 -18.48 27.61 -13.85
C GLY A 79 -18.56 29.09 -13.51
N GLN A 80 -17.87 29.90 -14.32
CA GLN A 80 -18.10 31.34 -14.38
C GLN A 80 -19.11 31.60 -15.51
N MET A 81 -20.35 31.89 -15.12
CA MET A 81 -21.29 32.67 -15.92
C MET A 81 -21.43 34.03 -15.24
N THR A 82 -20.78 35.04 -15.81
CA THR A 82 -21.27 36.41 -16.04
C THR A 82 -20.26 37.14 -16.91
#